data_AF-A0A7C7FQ18-F1
#
_entry.id   AF-A0A7C7FQ18-F1
#
_cell.length_a   1.000
_cell.length_b   1.000
_cell.length_c   1.000
_cell.angle_alpha   90.00
_cell.angle_beta   90.00
_cell.angle_gamma   90.00
#
_symmetry.space_group_name_H-M   'P 1'
#
loop_
_entity.id
_entity.type
_entity.pdbx_description
1 polymer ?
#
loop_
_entity_poly.entity_id
_entity_poly.type
_entity_poly.pdbx_seq_one_letter_code
_entity_poly.pdbx_strand_id
1 'polypeptide(L)'
;MREQVMNNGGKIDGPFFDNDPKVGEALSLKYVVTNTNNGHNLPSGSLGAQPEIWMNVALIDPDGKNVWESGYVDSYGDFADVHSIGLAKGEVEFDDQLFNLQSKFLTTNIKGTDREMYLPVNFDVDQRPFLRAAPQPTTVINHPPGARMEARSIPPLGSKDAKYKIPAKAFQKKGKYRLAVRMRSRAEPIYFMKFVGATEEMIQTMNEWMVDIHPYTVEFEVK
;
A
#
# COMPACT_ATOMS: atom_id res chain seq x y z
N MET A 1 -0.53 14.35 -17.92
CA MET A 1 0.63 13.50 -18.26
C MET A 1 0.90 12.42 -17.20
N ARG A 2 1.12 12.73 -15.91
CA ARG A 2 1.41 11.73 -14.87
C ARG A 2 0.32 10.65 -14.71
N GLU A 3 -0.93 11.06 -14.56
CA GLU A 3 -2.07 10.14 -14.44
C GLU A 3 -2.18 9.19 -15.64
N GLN A 4 -1.98 9.70 -16.86
CA GLN A 4 -1.96 8.90 -18.08
C GLN A 4 -0.83 7.87 -18.09
N VAL A 5 0.38 8.23 -17.62
CA VAL A 5 1.50 7.30 -17.51
C VAL A 5 1.17 6.18 -16.51
N MET A 6 0.60 6.53 -15.35
CA MET A 6 0.24 5.55 -14.33
C MET A 6 -0.89 4.61 -14.81
N ASN A 7 -1.92 5.16 -15.45
CA ASN A 7 -3.01 4.37 -16.03
C ASN A 7 -2.55 3.46 -17.19
N ASN A 8 -1.50 3.84 -17.93
CA ASN A 8 -1.00 3.01 -19.03
C ASN A 8 -0.04 1.90 -18.56
N GLY A 9 0.57 2.06 -17.37
CA GLY A 9 1.55 1.13 -16.83
C GLY A 9 0.97 -0.04 -16.02
N GLY A 10 -0.33 -0.01 -15.74
CA GLY A 10 -1.02 -1.06 -14.98
C GLY A 10 -2.44 -1.30 -15.48
N LYS A 11 -3.07 -2.32 -14.91
CA LYS A 11 -4.48 -2.64 -15.12
C LYS A 11 -5.04 -3.25 -13.83
N ILE A 12 -6.30 -2.94 -13.54
CA ILE A 12 -7.07 -3.59 -12.48
C ILE A 12 -8.23 -4.35 -13.12
N ASP A 13 -8.38 -5.62 -12.78
CA ASP A 13 -9.53 -6.45 -13.12
C ASP A 13 -10.29 -6.85 -11.85
N GLY A 14 -11.62 -6.98 -11.94
CA GLY A 14 -12.50 -7.37 -10.83
C GLY A 14 -13.56 -6.31 -10.52
N PRO A 15 -14.27 -6.42 -9.38
CA PRO A 15 -14.08 -7.42 -8.34
C PRO A 15 -14.49 -8.81 -8.82
N PHE A 16 -13.75 -9.83 -8.38
CA PHE A 16 -14.15 -11.23 -8.49
C PHE A 16 -14.63 -11.68 -7.11
N PHE A 17 -15.91 -12.07 -7.00
CA PHE A 17 -16.50 -12.54 -5.75
C PHE A 17 -16.24 -14.05 -5.58
N ASP A 18 -15.75 -14.44 -4.41
CA ASP A 18 -15.55 -15.85 -4.06
C ASP A 18 -16.84 -16.49 -3.54
N ASN A 19 -17.77 -15.67 -3.04
CA ASN A 19 -19.09 -16.09 -2.56
C ASN A 19 -20.19 -15.07 -2.88
N ASP A 20 -21.45 -15.51 -2.85
CA ASP A 20 -22.58 -14.64 -3.17
C ASP A 20 -22.80 -13.58 -2.07
N PRO A 21 -23.06 -12.31 -2.43
CA PRO A 21 -23.41 -11.27 -1.47
C PRO A 21 -24.77 -11.54 -0.80
N LYS A 22 -24.77 -11.66 0.53
CA LYS A 22 -25.97 -11.91 1.34
C LYS A 22 -25.97 -11.08 2.62
N VAL A 23 -27.17 -10.76 3.10
CA VAL A 23 -27.30 -10.06 4.39
C VAL A 23 -26.79 -10.93 5.54
N GLY A 24 -25.97 -10.33 6.41
CA GLY A 24 -25.43 -10.98 7.59
C GLY A 24 -24.28 -11.94 7.33
N GLU A 25 -23.80 -12.06 6.09
CA GLU A 25 -22.66 -12.90 5.73
C GLU A 25 -21.45 -12.05 5.30
N ALA A 26 -20.24 -12.56 5.55
CA ALA A 26 -19.02 -11.93 5.06
C ALA A 26 -18.86 -12.16 3.55
N LEU A 27 -18.32 -11.18 2.84
CA LEU A 27 -18.03 -11.28 1.40
C LEU A 27 -16.52 -11.32 1.19
N SER A 28 -16.04 -12.40 0.58
CA SER A 28 -14.65 -12.51 0.13
C SER A 28 -14.58 -12.16 -1.35
N LEU A 29 -13.62 -11.33 -1.72
CA LEU A 29 -13.43 -10.87 -3.08
C LEU A 29 -11.97 -10.59 -3.36
N LYS A 30 -11.64 -10.52 -4.64
CA LYS A 30 -10.31 -10.08 -5.07
C LYS A 30 -10.35 -9.19 -6.28
N TYR A 31 -9.30 -8.41 -6.43
CA TYR A 31 -8.94 -7.74 -7.67
C TYR A 31 -7.62 -8.29 -8.17
N VAL A 32 -7.43 -8.30 -9.49
CA VAL A 32 -6.17 -8.68 -10.11
C VAL A 32 -5.50 -7.43 -10.63
N VAL A 33 -4.35 -7.09 -10.04
CA VAL A 33 -3.53 -5.97 -10.47
C VAL A 33 -2.45 -6.50 -11.38
N THR A 34 -2.39 -5.99 -12.61
CA THR A 34 -1.46 -6.45 -13.65
C THR A 34 -0.53 -5.33 -14.05
N ASN A 35 0.77 -5.63 -14.13
CA ASN A 35 1.75 -4.76 -14.75
C ASN A 35 1.70 -4.97 -16.27
N THR A 36 1.33 -3.94 -17.03
CA THR A 36 1.27 -4.00 -18.50
C THR A 36 2.63 -3.67 -19.14
N ASN A 37 3.60 -3.21 -18.36
CA ASN A 37 4.95 -2.91 -18.81
C ASN A 37 5.76 -4.21 -19.02
N ASN A 38 6.52 -4.28 -20.11
CA ASN A 38 7.36 -5.42 -20.46
C ASN A 38 8.86 -5.23 -20.15
N GLY A 39 9.27 -4.05 -19.71
CA GLY A 39 10.67 -3.69 -19.45
C GLY A 39 11.02 -3.51 -17.97
N HIS A 40 10.07 -3.10 -17.13
CA HIS A 40 10.32 -2.80 -15.70
C HIS A 40 9.18 -3.21 -14.77
N ASN A 41 9.51 -3.32 -13.48
CA ASN A 41 8.54 -3.62 -12.42
C ASN A 41 7.54 -2.47 -12.21
N LEU A 42 6.41 -2.79 -11.57
CA LEU A 42 5.40 -1.84 -11.09
C LEU A 42 5.28 -1.91 -9.55
N PRO A 43 5.59 -0.83 -8.81
CA PRO A 43 6.35 0.35 -9.25
C PRO A 43 7.78 -0.01 -9.68
N SER A 44 8.35 0.84 -10.53
CA SER A 44 9.78 0.91 -10.77
C SER A 44 10.35 2.05 -9.91
N GLY A 45 11.62 1.96 -9.49
CA GLY A 45 12.24 2.99 -8.66
C GLY A 45 13.44 2.49 -7.86
N SER A 46 13.99 3.41 -7.07
CA SER A 46 15.18 3.19 -6.23
C SER A 46 14.98 2.02 -5.26
N LEU A 47 16.04 1.24 -5.07
CA LEU A 47 16.13 0.16 -4.10
C LEU A 47 16.07 0.78 -2.69
N GLY A 48 14.85 1.02 -2.16
CA GLY A 48 14.64 1.50 -0.80
C GLY A 48 13.66 2.64 -0.56
N ALA A 49 13.41 3.44 -1.58
CA ALA A 49 12.47 4.57 -1.56
C ALA A 49 11.57 4.42 -2.79
N GLN A 50 10.94 3.25 -2.92
CA GLN A 50 9.97 3.07 -4.00
C GLN A 50 8.74 3.92 -3.70
N PRO A 51 8.17 4.56 -4.75
CA PRO A 51 6.90 5.26 -4.61
C PRO A 51 5.85 4.35 -4.00
N GLU A 52 5.00 4.94 -3.17
CA GLU A 52 3.83 4.25 -2.67
C GLU A 52 2.85 4.07 -3.83
N ILE A 53 2.54 2.82 -4.12
CA ILE A 53 1.40 2.43 -4.93
C ILE A 53 0.61 1.41 -4.13
N TRP A 54 -0.65 1.73 -3.84
CA TRP A 54 -1.52 0.87 -3.05
C TRP A 54 -2.94 0.92 -3.58
N MET A 55 -3.78 0.01 -3.12
CA MET A 55 -5.19 -0.01 -3.49
C MET A 55 -6.07 0.46 -2.34
N ASN A 56 -7.06 1.28 -2.67
CA ASN A 56 -8.12 1.70 -1.77
C ASN A 56 -9.44 1.13 -2.26
N VAL A 57 -10.13 0.39 -1.39
CA VAL A 57 -11.41 -0.24 -1.68
C VAL A 57 -12.40 0.13 -0.59
N ALA A 58 -13.53 0.70 -0.98
CA ALA A 58 -14.58 1.15 -0.07
C ALA A 58 -15.93 0.52 -0.44
N LEU A 59 -16.62 -0.02 0.54
CA LEU A 59 -17.99 -0.52 0.41
C LEU A 59 -18.97 0.53 0.92
N ILE A 60 -19.89 0.92 0.05
CA ILE A 60 -20.94 1.88 0.33
C ILE A 60 -22.28 1.15 0.38
N ASP A 61 -23.02 1.36 1.46
CA ASP A 61 -24.33 0.75 1.69
C ASP A 61 -25.45 1.43 0.86
N PRO A 62 -26.68 0.88 0.86
CA PRO A 62 -27.81 1.44 0.12
C PRO A 62 -28.20 2.86 0.55
N ASP A 63 -27.85 3.28 1.77
CA ASP A 63 -28.10 4.65 2.26
C ASP A 63 -26.98 5.62 1.87
N GLY A 64 -25.96 5.15 1.15
CA GLY A 64 -24.83 5.95 0.72
C GLY A 64 -23.72 6.08 1.77
N LYS A 65 -23.77 5.32 2.87
CA LYS A 65 -22.74 5.35 3.91
C LYS A 65 -21.60 4.39 3.60
N ASN A 66 -20.36 4.84 3.77
CA ASN A 66 -19.19 3.95 3.78
C ASN A 66 -19.25 3.07 5.04
N VAL A 67 -19.37 1.76 4.84
CA VAL A 67 -19.52 0.76 5.90
C VAL A 67 -18.28 -0.12 6.10
N TRP A 68 -17.33 -0.06 5.17
CA TRP A 68 -16.05 -0.76 5.25
C TRP A 68 -15.09 -0.16 4.23
N GLU A 69 -13.82 0.02 4.60
CA GLU A 69 -12.78 0.52 3.71
C GLU A 69 -11.42 -0.07 4.09
N SER A 70 -10.61 -0.41 3.08
CA SER A 70 -9.20 -0.75 3.19
C SER A 70 -8.37 0.16 2.29
N GLY A 71 -7.12 0.41 2.65
CA GLY A 71 -6.22 1.33 1.96
C GLY A 71 -6.59 2.81 2.09
N TYR A 72 -7.39 3.16 3.10
CA TYR A 72 -7.66 4.54 3.46
C TYR A 72 -6.39 5.22 3.98
N VAL A 73 -6.42 6.55 4.04
CA VAL A 73 -5.34 7.36 4.56
C VAL A 73 -5.81 8.04 5.85
N ASP A 74 -5.00 7.98 6.89
CA ASP A 74 -5.28 8.56 8.21
C ASP A 74 -5.12 10.10 8.22
N SER A 75 -5.34 10.71 9.38
CA SER A 75 -5.22 12.16 9.59
C SER A 75 -3.80 12.70 9.38
N TYR A 76 -2.78 11.84 9.42
CA TYR A 76 -1.39 12.20 9.16
C TYR A 76 -0.99 12.05 7.71
N GLY A 77 -1.83 11.40 6.89
CA GLY A 77 -1.50 11.10 5.51
C GLY A 77 -0.91 9.71 5.32
N ASP A 78 -0.85 8.84 6.33
CA ASP A 78 -0.33 7.47 6.18
C ASP A 78 -1.49 6.48 5.94
N PHE A 79 -1.29 5.45 5.14
CA PHE A 79 -2.18 4.28 5.22
C PHE A 79 -1.83 3.49 6.48
N ALA A 80 -2.79 2.75 7.04
CA ALA A 80 -2.68 2.12 8.35
C ALA A 80 -1.80 0.85 8.38
N ASP A 81 -0.54 0.95 7.91
CA ASP A 81 0.49 -0.08 8.05
C ASP A 81 1.28 0.08 9.36
N VAL A 82 2.31 -0.77 9.54
CA VAL A 82 3.19 -0.77 10.72
C VAL A 82 4.02 0.52 10.90
N HIS A 83 4.07 1.39 9.89
CA HIS A 83 4.79 2.66 9.91
C HIS A 83 3.86 3.87 10.10
N SER A 84 2.53 3.69 10.04
CA SER A 84 1.56 4.76 10.30
C SER A 84 1.77 5.38 11.68
N ILE A 85 1.81 6.72 11.68
CA ILE A 85 1.86 7.51 12.91
C ILE A 85 0.54 7.37 13.69
N GLY A 86 -0.59 7.34 12.99
CA GLY A 86 -1.91 7.15 13.60
C GLY A 86 -2.00 5.81 14.33
N LEU A 87 -1.50 4.73 13.72
CA LEU A 87 -1.46 3.42 14.34
C LEU A 87 -0.56 3.41 15.58
N ALA A 88 0.64 3.99 15.49
CA ALA A 88 1.57 4.07 16.61
C ALA A 88 0.99 4.85 17.81
N LYS A 89 0.07 5.78 17.57
CA LYS A 89 -0.65 6.54 18.60
C LYS A 89 -1.95 5.87 19.08
N GLY A 90 -2.38 4.78 18.44
CA GLY A 90 -3.66 4.12 18.73
C GLY A 90 -4.88 4.92 18.24
N GLU A 91 -4.70 5.84 17.29
CA GLU A 91 -5.77 6.65 16.70
C GLU A 91 -6.51 5.90 15.59
N VAL A 92 -5.84 4.95 14.91
CA VAL A 92 -6.41 4.07 13.89
C VAL A 92 -6.08 2.61 14.17
N GLU A 93 -6.90 1.70 13.64
CA GLU A 93 -6.63 0.26 13.67
C GLU A 93 -5.73 -0.15 12.49
N PHE A 94 -4.90 -1.17 12.69
CA PHE A 94 -4.05 -1.73 11.63
C PHE A 94 -4.91 -2.33 10.50
N ASP A 95 -4.61 -1.96 9.25
CA ASP A 95 -5.28 -2.50 8.08
C ASP A 95 -4.60 -3.82 7.66
N ASP A 96 -5.17 -4.93 8.13
CA ASP A 96 -4.69 -6.28 7.87
C ASP A 96 -4.89 -6.76 6.42
N GLN A 97 -5.63 -5.99 5.62
CA GLN A 97 -5.95 -6.31 4.22
C GLN A 97 -5.33 -5.31 3.23
N LEU A 98 -4.48 -4.40 3.71
CA LEU A 98 -3.82 -3.40 2.90
C LEU A 98 -3.00 -4.05 1.77
N PHE A 99 -3.43 -3.83 0.52
CA PHE A 99 -2.64 -4.15 -0.65
C PHE A 99 -1.74 -2.96 -1.03
N ASN A 100 -0.44 -3.11 -0.84
CA ASN A 100 0.57 -2.14 -1.28
C ASN A 100 1.72 -2.82 -2.05
N LEU A 101 2.29 -2.09 -2.99
CA LEU A 101 3.40 -2.53 -3.84
C LEU A 101 4.74 -1.88 -3.46
N GLN A 102 4.77 -1.14 -2.36
CA GLN A 102 5.99 -0.47 -1.90
C GLN A 102 6.99 -1.50 -1.40
N SER A 103 8.12 -1.66 -2.09
CA SER A 103 9.20 -2.49 -1.55
C SER A 103 9.86 -1.80 -0.36
N LYS A 104 10.12 -2.57 0.69
CA LYS A 104 10.67 -2.09 1.96
C LYS A 104 12.01 -2.78 2.23
N PHE A 105 12.78 -2.25 3.17
CA PHE A 105 13.94 -2.97 3.67
C PHE A 105 13.56 -3.88 4.83
N LEU A 106 14.24 -5.01 4.92
CA LEU A 106 14.28 -5.85 6.11
C LEU A 106 15.70 -5.76 6.68
N THR A 107 15.82 -5.26 7.90
CA THR A 107 17.10 -5.23 8.63
C THR A 107 17.15 -6.37 9.62
N THR A 108 18.28 -7.07 9.64
CA THR A 108 18.59 -8.13 10.60
C THR A 108 19.09 -7.51 11.88
N ASN A 109 18.32 -7.67 12.95
CA ASN A 109 18.60 -7.10 14.26
C ASN A 109 19.64 -7.94 15.03
N ILE A 110 20.32 -7.33 16.01
CA ILE A 110 21.21 -8.06 16.93
C ILE A 110 20.39 -9.01 17.82
N LYS A 111 19.17 -8.61 18.15
CA LYS A 111 18.22 -9.40 18.96
C LYS A 111 16.85 -9.41 18.28
N GLY A 112 16.18 -10.55 18.37
CA GLY A 112 14.85 -10.72 17.79
C GLY A 112 14.89 -11.08 16.30
N THR A 113 13.75 -10.96 15.64
CA THR A 113 13.58 -11.25 14.21
C THR A 113 13.98 -10.06 13.35
N ASP A 114 14.05 -10.27 12.03
CA ASP A 114 14.16 -9.16 11.08
C ASP A 114 13.01 -8.16 11.24
N ARG A 115 13.28 -6.90 10.92
CA ARG A 115 12.30 -5.80 11.01
C ARG A 115 12.19 -5.04 9.70
N GLU A 116 10.96 -4.68 9.34
CA GLU A 116 10.69 -3.75 8.24
C GLU A 116 11.18 -2.34 8.57
N MET A 117 11.94 -1.76 7.65
CA MET A 117 12.49 -0.41 7.74
C MET A 117 12.33 0.33 6.42
N TYR A 118 12.03 1.62 6.51
CA TYR A 118 11.97 2.53 5.35
C TYR A 118 13.34 3.12 4.97
N LEU A 119 14.35 2.98 5.84
CA LEU A 119 15.75 3.27 5.51
C LEU A 119 16.60 2.02 5.73
N PRO A 120 17.63 1.78 4.89
CA PRO A 120 18.49 0.60 5.00
C PRO A 120 19.55 0.79 6.10
N VAL A 121 19.11 1.27 7.27
CA VAL A 121 19.98 1.71 8.35
C VAL A 121 19.56 0.98 9.61
N ASN A 122 20.49 0.20 10.16
CA ASN A 122 20.24 -0.61 11.33
C ASN A 122 20.61 0.16 12.61
N PHE A 123 19.59 0.62 13.33
CA PHE A 123 19.74 1.36 14.58
C PHE A 123 19.97 0.46 15.81
N ASP A 124 19.78 -0.86 15.68
CA ASP A 124 20.06 -1.81 16.77
C ASP A 124 21.55 -2.03 16.98
N VAL A 125 22.36 -1.77 15.95
CA VAL A 125 23.82 -1.83 16.02
C VAL A 125 24.40 -0.54 16.59
N ASP A 126 23.92 0.61 16.13
CA ASP A 126 24.35 1.93 16.57
C ASP A 126 23.21 2.96 16.46
N GLN A 127 22.99 3.75 17.51
CA GLN A 127 21.98 4.81 17.53
C GLN A 127 22.34 5.99 16.60
N ARG A 128 23.62 6.15 16.23
CA ARG A 128 24.11 7.17 15.29
C ARG A 128 24.78 6.50 14.10
N PRO A 129 24.00 5.93 13.18
CA PRO A 129 24.53 5.20 12.05
C PRO A 129 25.40 6.10 11.17
N PHE A 130 26.68 5.76 11.06
CA PHE A 130 27.60 6.45 10.17
C PHE A 130 27.43 5.91 8.75
N LEU A 131 26.88 6.73 7.84
CA LEU A 131 26.77 6.40 6.42
C LEU A 131 28.15 6.53 5.75
N ARG A 132 28.84 5.40 5.61
CA ARG A 132 30.11 5.29 4.89
C ARG A 132 29.97 4.31 3.73
N ALA A 133 30.79 4.47 2.70
CA ALA A 133 30.85 3.51 1.61
C ALA A 133 31.06 2.10 2.18
N ALA A 134 30.32 1.12 1.65
CA ALA A 134 30.38 -0.23 2.17
C ALA A 134 31.80 -0.79 2.01
N PRO A 135 32.42 -1.36 3.06
CA PRO A 135 33.73 -2.00 2.95
C PRO A 135 33.68 -3.34 2.19
N GLN A 136 32.48 -3.81 1.83
CA GLN A 136 32.24 -5.01 1.03
C GLN A 136 31.78 -4.64 -0.39
N PRO A 137 31.96 -5.54 -1.39
CA PRO A 137 31.55 -5.30 -2.77
C PRO A 137 30.02 -5.40 -2.92
N THR A 138 29.29 -4.38 -2.46
CA THR A 138 27.82 -4.30 -2.58
C THR A 138 27.34 -4.25 -4.01
N THR A 139 28.21 -3.95 -4.97
CA THR A 139 27.93 -4.08 -6.41
C THR A 139 27.71 -5.53 -6.85
N VAL A 140 28.32 -6.50 -6.16
CA VAL A 140 28.14 -7.93 -6.42
C VAL A 140 27.00 -8.51 -5.60
N ILE A 141 26.86 -8.06 -4.34
CA ILE A 141 25.86 -8.57 -3.39
C ILE A 141 24.48 -7.91 -3.62
N ASN A 142 24.44 -6.75 -4.27
CA ASN A 142 23.24 -5.94 -4.55
C ASN A 142 22.49 -5.42 -3.30
N HIS A 143 23.05 -5.61 -2.10
CA HIS A 143 22.55 -5.07 -0.84
C HIS A 143 23.68 -5.01 0.21
N PRO A 144 23.57 -4.15 1.25
CA PRO A 144 24.53 -4.14 2.34
C PRO A 144 24.34 -5.36 3.28
N PRO A 145 25.38 -5.81 4.00
CA PRO A 145 25.24 -6.88 4.98
C PRO A 145 24.18 -6.56 6.04
N GLY A 146 23.34 -7.53 6.38
CA GLY A 146 22.30 -7.36 7.40
C GLY A 146 21.11 -6.49 6.98
N ALA A 147 21.03 -6.06 5.72
CA ALA A 147 19.80 -5.52 5.15
C ALA A 147 19.50 -6.21 3.82
N ARG A 148 18.23 -6.53 3.58
CA ARG A 148 17.74 -7.04 2.31
C ARG A 148 16.48 -6.29 1.92
N MET A 149 16.06 -6.47 0.68
CA MET A 149 14.80 -5.89 0.21
C MET A 149 13.68 -6.92 0.26
N GLU A 150 12.53 -6.49 0.77
CA GLU A 150 11.28 -7.20 0.57
C GLU A 150 10.62 -6.64 -0.69
N ALA A 151 10.83 -7.33 -1.82
CA ALA A 151 10.29 -6.91 -3.10
C ALA A 151 8.77 -7.09 -3.14
N ARG A 152 8.02 -5.99 -3.11
CA ARG A 152 6.55 -5.98 -3.22
C ARG A 152 6.05 -5.55 -4.59
N SER A 153 6.93 -5.10 -5.48
CA SER A 153 6.58 -4.76 -6.86
C SER A 153 6.05 -5.96 -7.66
N ILE A 154 5.36 -5.68 -8.76
CA ILE A 154 4.91 -6.65 -9.76
C ILE A 154 5.94 -6.70 -10.89
N PRO A 155 6.50 -7.88 -11.27
CA PRO A 155 7.47 -7.98 -12.36
C PRO A 155 6.85 -7.60 -13.71
N PRO A 156 7.66 -7.41 -14.78
CA PRO A 156 7.13 -7.11 -16.11
C PRO A 156 6.12 -8.16 -16.55
N LEU A 157 4.97 -7.72 -17.07
CA LEU A 157 3.85 -8.57 -17.51
C LEU A 157 3.28 -9.50 -16.42
N GLY A 158 3.65 -9.30 -15.16
CA GLY A 158 3.15 -10.07 -14.03
C GLY A 158 1.83 -9.53 -13.47
N SER A 159 1.21 -10.31 -12.60
CA SER A 159 0.00 -9.92 -11.87
C SER A 159 0.07 -10.31 -10.40
N LYS A 160 -0.67 -9.60 -9.54
CA LYS A 160 -0.89 -9.95 -8.14
C LYS A 160 -2.37 -9.83 -7.78
N ASP A 161 -2.83 -10.76 -6.96
CA ASP A 161 -4.18 -10.74 -6.40
C ASP A 161 -4.20 -9.87 -5.14
N ALA A 162 -5.03 -8.83 -5.14
CA ALA A 162 -5.39 -8.08 -3.95
C ALA A 162 -6.68 -8.67 -3.37
N LYS A 163 -6.55 -9.35 -2.22
CA LYS A 163 -7.63 -10.14 -1.61
C LYS A 163 -8.23 -9.40 -0.43
N TYR A 164 -9.55 -9.43 -0.35
CA TYR A 164 -10.32 -8.79 0.71
C TYR A 164 -11.40 -9.73 1.25
N LYS A 165 -11.69 -9.57 2.53
CA LYS A 165 -12.78 -10.18 3.26
C LYS A 165 -13.52 -9.07 4.00
N ILE A 166 -14.62 -8.65 3.39
CA ILE A 166 -15.51 -7.65 3.98
C ILE A 166 -16.35 -8.36 5.06
N PRO A 167 -16.36 -7.87 6.30
CA PRO A 167 -17.04 -8.54 7.40
C PRO A 167 -18.57 -8.43 7.27
N ALA A 168 -19.28 -9.42 7.82
CA ALA A 168 -20.75 -9.46 7.85
C ALA A 168 -21.40 -8.19 8.42
N LYS A 169 -20.73 -7.50 9.35
CA LYS A 169 -21.19 -6.22 9.93
C LYS A 169 -21.39 -5.10 8.89
N ALA A 170 -20.79 -5.22 7.70
CA ALA A 170 -20.98 -4.26 6.61
C ALA A 170 -22.25 -4.57 5.78
N PHE A 171 -22.76 -5.81 5.83
CA PHE A 171 -23.90 -6.28 5.06
C PHE A 171 -25.15 -6.47 5.93
N GLN A 172 -25.60 -5.42 6.60
CA GLN A 172 -26.76 -5.50 7.50
C GLN A 172 -28.10 -5.19 6.84
N LYS A 173 -28.10 -4.75 5.58
CA LYS A 173 -29.28 -4.29 4.86
C LYS A 173 -29.40 -5.03 3.53
N LYS A 174 -30.64 -5.21 3.08
CA LYS A 174 -30.90 -5.65 1.71
C LYS A 174 -30.84 -4.45 0.77
N GLY A 175 -30.47 -4.69 -0.47
CA GLY A 175 -30.52 -3.69 -1.53
C GLY A 175 -29.19 -3.51 -2.25
N LYS A 176 -29.06 -2.36 -2.90
CA LYS A 176 -27.96 -2.08 -3.82
C LYS A 176 -26.75 -1.51 -3.09
N TYR A 177 -25.67 -2.27 -3.08
CA TYR A 177 -24.37 -1.85 -2.56
C TYR A 177 -23.46 -1.38 -3.70
N ARG A 178 -22.51 -0.51 -3.36
CA ARG A 178 -21.50 -0.01 -4.31
C ARG A 178 -20.12 -0.28 -3.77
N LEU A 179 -19.29 -0.99 -4.52
CA LEU A 179 -17.89 -1.21 -4.22
C LEU A 179 -17.04 -0.30 -5.09
N ALA A 180 -16.53 0.76 -4.47
CA ALA A 180 -15.63 1.71 -5.11
C ALA A 180 -14.19 1.24 -4.94
N VAL A 181 -13.42 1.26 -6.03
CA VAL A 181 -12.01 0.90 -6.03
C VAL A 181 -11.21 1.94 -6.79
N ARG A 182 -10.01 2.20 -6.29
CA ARG A 182 -8.98 2.99 -6.96
C ARG A 182 -7.61 2.50 -6.51
N MET A 183 -6.64 2.51 -7.41
CA MET A 183 -5.24 2.53 -6.97
C MET A 183 -4.84 3.96 -6.69
N ARG A 184 -3.93 4.16 -5.74
CA ARG A 184 -3.40 5.47 -5.39
C ARG A 184 -1.88 5.42 -5.51
N SER A 185 -1.30 6.55 -5.91
CA SER A 185 0.15 6.69 -6.00
C SER A 185 0.64 7.99 -5.38
N ARG A 186 1.69 7.87 -4.57
CA ARG A 186 2.43 8.96 -3.95
C ARG A 186 3.92 8.72 -4.05
N ALA A 187 4.71 9.79 -4.18
CA ALA A 187 6.15 9.66 -4.37
C ALA A 187 6.86 9.20 -3.10
N GLU A 188 6.50 9.76 -1.95
CA GLU A 188 7.11 9.42 -0.66
C GLU A 188 6.04 9.27 0.44
N PRO A 189 6.24 8.34 1.39
CA PRO A 189 5.39 8.23 2.59
C PRO A 189 5.47 9.45 3.50
N ILE A 190 4.38 9.78 4.20
CA ILE A 190 4.37 10.95 5.09
C ILE A 190 5.16 10.71 6.38
N TYR A 191 5.11 9.50 6.95
CA TYR A 191 6.00 9.14 8.06
C TYR A 191 7.48 9.36 7.72
N PHE A 192 7.89 9.08 6.47
CA PHE A 192 9.27 9.27 6.02
C PHE A 192 9.62 10.74 5.85
N MET A 193 8.71 11.52 5.25
CA MET A 193 8.89 12.97 5.13
C MET A 193 9.09 13.64 6.50
N LYS A 194 8.29 13.25 7.50
CA LYS A 194 8.46 13.74 8.86
C LYS A 194 9.78 13.31 9.48
N PHE A 195 10.19 12.06 9.26
CA PHE A 195 11.48 11.56 9.74
C PHE A 195 12.67 12.39 9.23
N VAL A 196 12.66 12.79 7.95
CA VAL A 196 13.74 13.61 7.36
C VAL A 196 13.59 15.11 7.62
N GLY A 197 12.60 15.54 8.42
CA GLY A 197 12.39 16.94 8.76
C GLY A 197 11.80 17.78 7.62
N ALA A 198 10.97 17.18 6.75
CA ALA A 198 10.24 17.92 5.74
C ALA A 198 9.31 18.97 6.38
N THR A 199 9.11 20.09 5.69
CA THR A 199 8.20 21.15 6.15
C THR A 199 6.73 20.72 5.98
N GLU A 200 5.83 21.38 6.70
CA GLU A 200 4.38 21.15 6.55
C GLU A 200 3.91 21.42 5.11
N GLU A 201 4.46 22.44 4.44
CA GLU A 201 4.17 22.73 3.03
C GLU A 201 4.59 21.58 2.11
N MET A 202 5.78 20.98 2.34
CA MET A 202 6.23 19.82 1.57
C MET A 202 5.29 18.62 1.78
N ILE A 203 4.88 18.37 3.02
CA ILE A 203 3.96 17.27 3.38
C ILE A 203 2.58 17.48 2.74
N GLN A 204 2.04 18.69 2.83
CA GLN A 204 0.78 19.07 2.20
C GLN A 204 0.85 18.86 0.69
N THR A 205 1.90 19.40 0.05
CA THR A 205 2.13 19.25 -1.39
C THR A 205 2.19 17.77 -1.79
N MET A 206 2.89 16.94 -1.01
CA MET A 206 2.99 15.50 -1.29
C MET A 206 1.63 14.80 -1.27
N ASN A 207 0.76 15.16 -0.32
CA ASN A 207 -0.60 14.61 -0.22
C ASN A 207 -1.52 15.12 -1.33
N GLU A 208 -1.45 16.41 -1.68
CA GLU A 208 -2.20 16.99 -2.80
C GLU A 208 -1.79 16.41 -4.16
N TRP A 209 -0.52 15.99 -4.27
CA TRP A 209 0.04 15.33 -5.45
C TRP A 209 -0.28 13.84 -5.53
N MET A 210 -1.12 13.30 -4.66
CA MET A 210 -1.56 11.92 -4.77
C MET A 210 -2.44 11.74 -6.02
N VAL A 211 -2.17 10.69 -6.78
CA VAL A 211 -2.91 10.40 -8.01
C VAL A 211 -3.74 9.14 -7.81
N ASP A 212 -5.02 9.23 -8.15
CA ASP A 212 -5.91 8.08 -8.25
C ASP A 212 -5.78 7.48 -9.67
N ILE A 213 -5.70 6.15 -9.73
CA ILE A 213 -5.40 5.36 -10.93
C ILE A 213 -6.50 4.30 -11.05
N HIS A 214 -7.07 4.15 -12.25
CA HIS A 214 -8.20 3.27 -12.54
C HIS A 214 -9.36 3.35 -11.52
N PRO A 215 -9.92 4.54 -11.22
CA PRO A 215 -11.07 4.64 -10.35
C PRO A 215 -12.31 4.07 -11.06
N TYR A 216 -12.99 3.11 -10.42
CA TYR A 216 -14.30 2.65 -10.87
C TYR A 216 -15.15 2.15 -9.69
N THR A 217 -16.43 1.94 -9.95
CA THR A 217 -17.38 1.43 -8.96
C THR A 217 -18.20 0.33 -9.58
N VAL A 218 -18.36 -0.77 -8.84
CA VAL A 218 -19.23 -1.88 -9.22
C VAL A 218 -20.40 -1.93 -8.26
N GLU A 219 -21.59 -2.00 -8.82
CA GLU A 219 -22.83 -2.10 -8.07
C GLU A 219 -23.31 -3.54 -8.09
N PHE A 220 -23.78 -4.02 -6.94
CA PHE A 220 -24.36 -5.36 -6.82
C PHE A 220 -25.46 -5.36 -5.76
N GLU A 221 -26.33 -6.36 -5.84
CA GLU A 221 -27.47 -6.48 -4.95
C GLU A 221 -27.21 -7.53 -3.86
N VAL A 222 -27.50 -7.16 -2.62
CA VAL A 222 -27.40 -8.02 -1.45
C VAL A 222 -28.80 -8.46 -1.05
N LYS A 223 -29.04 -9.77 -1.07
CA LYS A 223 -30.35 -10.40 -0.80
C LYS A 223 -30.52 -10.85 0.64
#